data_AF-A0A3R6SX50-F1
#
_entry.id   AF-A0A3R6SX50-F1
#
_cell.length_a   1.000
_cell.length_b   1.000
_cell.length_c   1.000
_cell.angle_alpha   90.00
_cell.angle_beta   90.00
_cell.angle_gamma   90.00
#
_symmetry.space_group_name_H-M   'P 1'
#
loop_
_entity.id
_entity.type
_entity.pdbx_description
1 polymer ?
#
loop_
_entity_poly.entity_id
_entity_poly.type
_entity_poly.pdbx_seq_one_letter_code
_entity_poly.pdbx_strand_id
1 'polypeptide(L)'
;MNINIAVLEDIPKHYKQLAEVIHNWAEKKEYAVSVKWFHDETSILGSAFMKDCNLLFSDIELKNADTNIPADDHIKNGIDICTQLRKNGYQGDIIFLTAFREYVFDGYQAQAINYLLKPVSPEAIERCLDQYISLHSSDYYCLHKDNNIIRIPFNDIISISRLGHDCCITTASGLYTERTSLKNMEQHLPEPFIRCHKSCIVNINHVTSLSGSTIYLANKQTQTVGRNYLDDIRKALLRIAQ
;
A
#
# COMPACT_ATOMS: atom_id res chain seq x y z
N MET A 1 1.88 11.89 -9.54
CA MET A 1 2.56 11.25 -8.40
C MET A 1 4.00 11.01 -8.80
N ASN A 2 4.97 11.42 -7.98
CA ASN A 2 6.38 11.12 -8.22
C ASN A 2 6.76 9.91 -7.36
N ILE A 3 7.32 8.86 -7.96
CA ILE A 3 7.53 7.57 -7.31
C ILE A 3 9.03 7.29 -7.27
N ASN A 4 9.58 7.20 -6.06
CA ASN A 4 10.97 6.84 -5.82
C ASN A 4 11.05 5.34 -5.54
N ILE A 5 11.57 4.59 -6.52
CA ILE A 5 11.70 3.14 -6.46
C ILE A 5 13.17 2.76 -6.21
N ALA A 6 13.40 1.97 -5.18
CA ALA A 6 14.68 1.31 -4.93
C ALA A 6 14.66 -0.10 -5.52
N VAL A 7 15.78 -0.52 -6.10
CA VAL A 7 15.99 -1.91 -6.53
C VAL A 7 17.26 -2.43 -5.87
N LEU A 8 17.11 -3.43 -4.99
CA LEU A 8 18.21 -4.17 -4.37
C LEU A 8 18.42 -5.48 -5.15
N GLU A 9 19.46 -5.53 -5.96
CA GLU A 9 19.80 -6.67 -6.83
C GLU A 9 21.31 -6.65 -7.10
N ASP A 10 21.99 -7.75 -6.81
CA ASP A 10 23.44 -7.92 -6.96
C ASP A 10 23.86 -8.12 -8.43
N ILE A 11 22.98 -8.67 -9.27
CA ILE A 11 23.26 -8.94 -10.69
C ILE A 11 22.85 -7.74 -11.57
N PRO A 12 23.80 -7.02 -12.20
CA PRO A 12 23.50 -5.80 -12.97
C PRO A 12 22.55 -6.03 -14.15
N LYS A 13 22.58 -7.23 -14.74
CA LYS A 13 21.69 -7.59 -15.85
C LYS A 13 20.23 -7.66 -15.39
N HIS A 14 19.96 -8.25 -14.24
CA HIS A 14 18.60 -8.36 -13.70
C HIS A 14 18.06 -6.99 -13.30
N TYR A 15 18.89 -6.16 -12.66
CA TYR A 15 18.54 -4.76 -12.39
C TYR A 15 18.12 -4.02 -13.66
N LYS A 16 18.92 -4.10 -14.73
CA LYS A 16 18.62 -3.43 -16.00
C LYS A 16 17.28 -3.89 -16.59
N GLN A 17 17.01 -5.20 -16.57
CA GLN A 17 15.75 -5.75 -17.07
C GLN A 17 14.55 -5.25 -16.25
N LEU A 18 14.65 -5.24 -14.92
CA LEU A 18 13.59 -4.75 -14.06
C LEU A 18 13.37 -3.24 -14.24
N ALA A 19 14.45 -2.45 -14.27
CA ALA A 19 14.38 -1.00 -14.47
C ALA A 19 13.78 -0.64 -15.83
N GLU A 20 14.12 -1.38 -16.89
CA GLU A 20 13.52 -1.20 -18.22
C GLU A 20 12.00 -1.43 -18.19
N VAL A 21 11.52 -2.50 -17.54
CA VAL A 21 10.08 -2.75 -17.40
C VAL A 21 9.40 -1.65 -16.59
N ILE A 22 10.00 -1.21 -15.48
CA ILE A 22 9.48 -0.11 -14.65
C ILE A 22 9.36 1.19 -15.46
N HIS A 23 10.40 1.54 -16.22
CA HIS A 23 10.40 2.76 -17.05
C HIS A 23 9.39 2.70 -18.18
N ASN A 24 9.29 1.57 -18.89
CA ASN A 24 8.30 1.37 -19.95
C ASN A 24 6.87 1.46 -19.41
N TRP A 25 6.61 0.86 -18.25
CA TRP A 25 5.32 0.97 -17.56
C TRP A 25 5.01 2.43 -17.16
N ALA A 26 6.00 3.13 -16.60
CA ALA A 26 5.85 4.51 -16.15
C ALA A 26 5.55 5.46 -17.30
N GLU A 27 6.26 5.31 -18.43
CA GLU A 27 6.03 6.09 -19.65
C GLU A 27 4.62 5.83 -20.21
N LYS A 28 4.23 4.56 -20.33
CA LYS A 28 2.89 4.14 -20.81
C LYS A 28 1.74 4.69 -19.96
N LYS A 29 1.96 4.87 -18.66
CA LYS A 29 0.94 5.32 -17.68
C LYS A 29 1.11 6.79 -17.27
N GLU A 30 2.06 7.50 -17.86
CA GLU A 30 2.38 8.92 -17.58
C GLU A 30 2.74 9.20 -16.10
N TYR A 31 3.43 8.26 -15.43
CA TYR A 31 3.95 8.46 -14.08
C TYR A 31 5.39 8.98 -14.08
N ALA A 32 5.68 9.92 -13.19
CA ALA A 32 7.04 10.34 -12.91
C ALA A 32 7.69 9.34 -11.94
N VAL A 33 8.73 8.63 -12.39
CA VAL A 33 9.42 7.60 -11.61
C VAL A 33 10.92 7.86 -11.57
N SER A 34 11.50 7.78 -10.37
CA SER A 34 12.95 7.72 -10.15
C SER A 34 13.31 6.32 -9.67
N VAL A 35 14.20 5.62 -10.38
CA VAL A 35 14.68 4.30 -10.00
C VAL A 35 16.13 4.40 -9.54
N LYS A 36 16.44 3.88 -8.35
CA LYS A 36 17.80 3.82 -7.82
C LYS A 36 18.23 2.38 -7.56
N TRP A 37 19.38 2.02 -8.11
CA TRP A 37 20.01 0.72 -7.91
C TRP A 37 20.83 0.66 -6.62
N PHE A 38 20.71 -0.45 -5.92
CA PHE A 38 21.55 -0.88 -4.81
C PHE A 38 21.97 -2.33 -5.08
N HIS A 39 23.23 -2.65 -4.83
CA HIS A 39 23.79 -3.98 -5.09
C HIS A 39 24.16 -4.73 -3.81
N ASP A 40 24.14 -4.07 -2.65
CA ASP A 40 24.44 -4.67 -1.36
C ASP A 40 23.81 -3.90 -0.17
N GLU A 41 23.91 -4.49 1.02
CA GLU A 41 23.46 -3.92 2.29
C GLU A 41 24.04 -2.52 2.57
N THR A 42 25.34 -2.35 2.37
CA THR A 42 26.03 -1.10 2.73
C THR A 42 25.52 0.08 1.89
N SER A 43 25.27 -0.18 0.61
CA SER A 43 24.79 0.80 -0.36
C SER A 43 23.37 1.28 -0.04
N ILE A 44 22.50 0.40 0.48
CA ILE A 44 21.09 0.72 0.73
C ILE A 44 20.85 1.29 2.13
N LEU A 45 21.43 0.71 3.18
CA LEU A 45 21.15 1.11 4.57
C LEU A 45 21.64 2.54 4.89
N GLY A 46 22.71 3.00 4.24
CA GLY A 46 23.26 4.35 4.42
C GLY A 46 22.65 5.41 3.49
N SER A 47 21.78 5.02 2.57
CA SER A 47 21.34 5.90 1.48
C SER A 47 20.23 6.85 1.91
N ALA A 48 20.46 8.15 1.75
CA ALA A 48 19.44 9.18 1.95
C ALA A 48 18.20 9.00 1.04
N PHE A 49 18.35 8.31 -0.10
CA PHE A 49 17.24 7.98 -1.00
C PHE A 49 16.16 7.16 -0.29
N MET A 50 16.53 6.32 0.68
CA MET A 50 15.57 5.47 1.40
C MET A 50 14.62 6.27 2.30
N LYS A 51 14.92 7.54 2.60
CA LYS A 51 14.03 8.40 3.39
C LYS A 51 12.75 8.76 2.64
N ASP A 52 12.86 8.96 1.33
CA ASP A 52 11.76 9.35 0.45
C ASP A 52 11.39 8.22 -0.53
N CYS A 53 11.92 7.01 -0.31
CA CYS A 53 11.63 5.85 -1.15
C CYS A 53 10.22 5.33 -0.86
N ASN A 54 9.43 5.13 -1.91
CA ASN A 54 8.05 4.71 -1.80
C ASN A 54 7.88 3.19 -1.99
N LEU A 55 8.72 2.58 -2.83
CA LEU A 55 8.64 1.17 -3.17
C LEU A 55 10.05 0.59 -3.32
N LEU A 56 10.30 -0.57 -2.71
CA LEU A 56 11.54 -1.32 -2.80
C LEU A 56 11.28 -2.68 -3.45
N PHE A 57 11.91 -2.95 -4.58
CA PHE A 57 12.09 -4.30 -5.09
C PHE A 57 13.38 -4.88 -4.51
N SER A 58 13.29 -6.01 -3.80
CA SER A 58 14.46 -6.68 -3.23
C SER A 58 14.58 -8.08 -3.77
N ASP A 59 15.71 -8.40 -4.37
CA ASP A 59 16.11 -9.81 -4.47
C ASP A 59 16.31 -10.36 -3.06
N ILE A 60 15.84 -11.58 -2.83
CA ILE A 60 16.12 -12.32 -1.60
C ILE A 60 17.55 -12.85 -1.65
N GLU A 61 18.00 -13.35 -2.80
CA GLU A 61 19.29 -14.02 -2.94
C GLU A 61 20.36 -13.07 -3.44
N LEU A 62 20.97 -12.35 -2.49
CA LEU A 62 22.09 -11.46 -2.79
C LEU A 62 23.40 -12.22 -2.58
N LYS A 63 24.20 -12.38 -3.64
CA LYS A 63 25.57 -12.89 -3.48
C LYS A 63 26.43 -11.72 -3.04
N ASN A 64 26.79 -11.70 -1.75
CA ASN A 64 27.76 -10.73 -1.26
C ASN A 64 29.03 -10.80 -2.13
N ALA A 65 29.45 -9.65 -2.66
CA ALA A 65 30.69 -9.52 -3.41
C ALA A 65 31.94 -9.73 -2.53
N ASP A 66 31.79 -9.79 -1.21
CA ASP A 66 32.85 -10.08 -0.25
C ASP A 66 32.77 -11.53 0.25
N THR A 67 33.47 -12.42 -0.45
CA THR A 67 33.61 -13.84 -0.10
C THR A 67 34.62 -14.11 1.03
N ASN A 68 35.02 -13.08 1.78
CA ASN A 68 35.91 -13.20 2.95
C ASN A 68 35.17 -13.30 4.30
N ILE A 69 33.84 -13.43 4.28
CA ILE A 69 33.04 -13.59 5.49
C ILE A 69 33.17 -15.06 5.96
N PRO A 70 33.61 -15.32 7.21
CA PRO A 70 33.68 -16.68 7.76
C PRO A 70 32.32 -17.38 7.68
N ALA A 71 32.33 -18.70 7.43
CA ALA A 71 31.13 -19.51 7.24
C ALA A 71 30.12 -19.49 8.41
N ASP A 72 30.51 -18.95 9.58
CA ASP A 72 29.68 -18.82 10.77
C ASP A 72 28.94 -17.47 10.87
N ASP A 73 29.25 -16.48 10.03
CA ASP A 73 28.50 -15.22 9.98
C ASP A 73 27.32 -15.38 9.02
N HIS A 74 26.12 -15.10 9.52
CA HIS A 74 24.88 -15.27 8.75
C HIS A 74 24.95 -14.36 7.51
N ILE A 75 25.02 -14.95 6.31
CA ILE A 75 24.91 -14.22 5.05
C ILE A 75 23.52 -13.57 5.05
N LYS A 76 23.47 -12.25 5.27
CA LYS A 76 22.21 -11.52 5.26
C LYS A 76 21.62 -11.56 3.86
N ASN A 77 20.43 -12.13 3.76
CA ASN A 77 19.66 -12.16 2.53
C ASN A 77 18.83 -10.87 2.40
N GLY A 78 18.11 -10.71 1.29
CA GLY A 78 17.25 -9.53 1.08
C GLY A 78 16.20 -9.33 2.18
N ILE A 79 15.67 -10.41 2.76
CA ILE A 79 14.70 -10.33 3.86
C ILE A 79 15.36 -9.70 5.10
N ASP A 80 16.58 -10.10 5.44
CA ASP A 80 17.31 -9.56 6.58
C ASP A 80 17.57 -8.05 6.43
N ILE A 81 17.99 -7.63 5.23
CA ILE A 81 18.25 -6.23 4.91
C ILE A 81 16.95 -5.42 4.98
N CYS A 82 15.86 -5.92 4.38
CA CYS A 82 14.54 -5.29 4.44
C CYS A 82 14.01 -5.18 5.88
N THR A 83 14.22 -6.22 6.69
CA THR A 83 13.86 -6.21 8.12
C THR A 83 14.64 -5.14 8.89
N GLN A 84 15.93 -4.96 8.55
CA GLN A 84 16.75 -3.91 9.13
C GLN A 84 16.31 -2.50 8.66
N LEU A 85 15.94 -2.34 7.39
CA LEU A 85 15.34 -1.09 6.89
C LEU A 85 14.07 -0.72 7.66
N ARG A 86 13.19 -1.70 7.92
CA ARG A 86 11.99 -1.50 8.75
C ARG A 86 12.35 -1.03 10.16
N LYS A 87 13.33 -1.68 10.81
CA LYS A 87 13.83 -1.26 12.14
C LYS A 87 14.40 0.17 12.13
N ASN A 88 14.98 0.58 11.01
CA ASN A 88 15.50 1.94 10.78
C ASN A 88 14.41 2.95 10.37
N GLY A 89 13.14 2.53 10.34
CA GLY A 89 12.00 3.41 10.10
C GLY A 89 11.54 3.53 8.65
N TYR A 90 12.06 2.71 7.72
CA TYR A 90 11.54 2.67 6.35
C TYR A 90 10.08 2.21 6.35
N GLN A 91 9.18 3.04 5.81
CA GLN A 91 7.72 2.78 5.75
C GLN A 91 7.22 2.49 4.32
N GLY A 92 8.07 2.60 3.29
CA GLY A 92 7.65 2.33 1.91
C GLY A 92 7.35 0.85 1.68
N ASP A 93 6.67 0.54 0.58
CA ASP A 93 6.30 -0.83 0.26
C ASP A 93 7.53 -1.67 -0.13
N ILE A 94 7.40 -2.99 0.06
CA ILE A 94 8.44 -3.97 -0.29
C ILE A 94 7.82 -5.05 -1.17
N ILE A 95 8.49 -5.36 -2.27
CA ILE A 95 8.20 -6.50 -3.15
C ILE A 95 9.47 -7.34 -3.23
N PHE A 96 9.36 -8.62 -2.91
CA PHE A 96 10.50 -9.53 -3.04
C PHE A 96 10.52 -10.23 -4.40
N LEU A 97 11.73 -10.45 -4.90
CA LEU A 97 12.04 -11.25 -6.08
C LEU A 97 12.81 -12.48 -5.60
N THR A 98 12.41 -13.68 -6.01
CA THR A 98 13.08 -14.91 -5.51
C THR A 98 12.95 -16.08 -6.47
N ALA A 99 13.95 -16.95 -6.56
CA ALA A 99 13.83 -18.21 -7.28
C ALA A 99 13.11 -19.31 -6.46
N PHE A 100 12.92 -19.12 -5.14
CA PHE A 100 12.44 -20.14 -4.23
C PHE A 100 11.05 -19.80 -3.66
N ARG A 101 10.13 -20.76 -3.75
CA ARG A 101 8.78 -20.65 -3.19
C ARG A 101 8.76 -20.64 -1.66
N GLU A 102 9.77 -21.23 -1.03
CA GLU A 102 9.80 -21.45 0.41
C GLU A 102 9.89 -20.13 1.20
N TYR A 103 10.58 -19.12 0.66
CA TYR A 103 10.70 -17.79 1.28
C TYR A 103 9.40 -16.95 1.26
N VAL A 104 8.36 -17.38 0.54
CA VAL A 104 7.06 -16.69 0.53
C VAL A 104 6.45 -16.66 1.94
N PHE A 105 6.77 -17.64 2.80
CA PHE A 105 6.28 -17.71 4.18
C PHE A 105 7.12 -16.90 5.19
N ASP A 106 8.41 -16.68 4.94
CA ASP A 106 9.28 -15.88 5.84
C ASP A 106 9.07 -14.37 5.67
N GLY A 107 8.48 -14.03 4.54
CA GLY A 107 8.14 -12.70 4.11
C GLY A 107 7.26 -11.84 5.01
N TYR A 108 6.56 -12.46 5.94
CA TYR A 108 5.71 -11.77 6.92
C TYR A 108 6.52 -10.86 7.85
N GLN A 109 7.80 -11.16 8.10
CA GLN A 109 8.64 -10.37 9.02
C GLN A 109 8.97 -8.96 8.48
N ALA A 110 9.11 -8.82 7.16
CA ALA A 110 9.44 -7.55 6.51
C ALA A 110 8.20 -6.74 6.07
N GLN A 111 6.99 -7.27 6.28
CA GLN A 111 5.73 -6.66 5.83
C GLN A 111 5.74 -6.33 4.33
N ALA A 112 6.15 -7.29 3.49
CA ALA A 112 6.09 -7.11 2.05
C ALA A 112 4.64 -7.21 1.55
N ILE A 113 4.34 -6.42 0.52
CA ILE A 113 3.02 -6.42 -0.11
C ILE A 113 2.92 -7.44 -1.26
N ASN A 114 4.05 -7.96 -1.75
CA ASN A 114 4.06 -8.98 -2.81
C ASN A 114 5.37 -9.80 -2.91
N TYR A 115 5.27 -10.97 -3.54
CA TYR A 115 6.36 -11.90 -3.86
C TYR A 115 6.30 -12.30 -5.34
N LEU A 116 7.37 -12.04 -6.08
CA LEU A 116 7.50 -12.42 -7.49
C LEU A 116 8.53 -13.53 -7.65
N LEU A 117 8.08 -14.68 -8.14
CA LEU A 117 8.96 -15.79 -8.45
C LEU A 117 9.75 -15.53 -9.74
N LYS A 118 11.07 -15.69 -9.70
CA LYS A 118 11.96 -15.68 -10.87
C LYS A 118 11.74 -16.97 -11.69
N PRO A 119 11.73 -16.89 -13.04
CA PRO A 119 11.88 -15.69 -13.85
C PRO A 119 10.62 -14.81 -13.80
N VAL A 120 10.82 -13.52 -13.51
CA VAL A 120 9.71 -12.57 -13.38
C VAL A 120 9.34 -12.05 -14.76
N SER A 121 8.08 -12.22 -15.16
CA SER A 121 7.61 -11.68 -16.43
C SER A 121 7.35 -10.18 -16.33
N PRO A 122 7.51 -9.41 -17.43
CA PRO A 122 7.18 -7.98 -17.45
C PRO A 122 5.75 -7.69 -16.97
N GLU A 123 4.78 -8.53 -17.34
CA GLU A 123 3.38 -8.38 -16.96
C GLU A 123 3.15 -8.56 -15.46
N ALA A 124 3.96 -9.40 -14.79
CA ALA A 124 3.90 -9.56 -13.35
C ALA A 124 4.38 -8.30 -12.62
N ILE A 125 5.43 -7.65 -13.13
CA ILE A 125 5.94 -6.37 -12.62
C ILE A 125 4.91 -5.26 -12.86
N GLU A 126 4.40 -5.13 -14.09
CA GLU A 126 3.37 -4.14 -14.44
C GLU A 126 2.13 -4.28 -13.53
N ARG A 127 1.67 -5.51 -13.28
CA ARG A 127 0.54 -5.77 -12.38
C ARG A 127 0.84 -5.35 -10.94
N CYS A 128 2.06 -5.59 -10.45
CA CYS A 128 2.45 -5.17 -9.10
C CYS A 128 2.52 -3.64 -8.99
N LEU A 129 3.04 -2.97 -10.01
CA LEU A 129 3.08 -1.51 -10.06
C LEU A 129 1.67 -0.92 -10.16
N ASP A 130 0.79 -1.50 -10.99
CA ASP A 130 -0.62 -1.11 -11.06
C ASP A 130 -1.35 -1.33 -9.72
N GLN A 131 -1.05 -2.42 -9.00
CA GLN A 131 -1.57 -2.66 -7.65
C GLN A 131 -1.03 -1.62 -6.65
N TYR A 132 0.28 -1.35 -6.67
CA TYR A 132 0.91 -0.32 -5.85
C TYR A 132 0.27 1.05 -6.09
N ILE A 133 0.06 1.42 -7.35
CA ILE A 133 -0.65 2.64 -7.73
C ILE A 133 -2.10 2.58 -7.25
N SER A 134 -2.83 1.49 -7.42
CA SER A 134 -4.19 1.40 -6.91
C SER A 134 -4.26 1.63 -5.39
N LEU A 135 -3.25 1.17 -4.65
CA LEU A 135 -3.16 1.36 -3.20
C LEU A 135 -2.79 2.81 -2.83
N HIS A 136 -2.02 3.51 -3.67
CA HIS A 136 -1.40 4.82 -3.34
C HIS A 136 -1.89 6.03 -4.17
N SER A 137 -2.61 5.80 -5.27
CA SER A 137 -3.11 6.85 -6.19
C SER A 137 -4.28 7.64 -5.62
N SER A 138 -4.85 7.16 -4.52
CA SER A 138 -6.03 7.72 -3.89
C SER A 138 -5.73 8.13 -2.45
N ASP A 139 -4.54 8.60 -2.08
CA ASP A 139 -4.20 8.61 -0.65
C ASP A 139 -4.98 9.58 0.25
N TYR A 140 -5.70 10.57 -0.29
CA TYR A 140 -6.36 11.59 0.52
C TYR A 140 -7.72 12.01 -0.01
N TYR A 141 -8.64 12.22 0.92
CA TYR A 141 -9.76 13.13 0.72
C TYR A 141 -9.27 14.59 0.86
N CYS A 142 -9.52 15.42 -0.15
CA CYS A 142 -9.23 16.84 -0.09
C CYS A 142 -10.47 17.61 0.39
N LEU A 143 -10.45 18.05 1.65
CA LEU A 143 -11.48 18.90 2.22
C LEU A 143 -11.14 20.37 2.00
N HIS A 144 -12.02 21.09 1.30
CA HIS A 144 -11.88 22.52 1.06
C HIS A 144 -12.66 23.32 2.13
N LYS A 145 -11.97 24.08 2.99
CA LYS A 145 -12.58 24.90 4.04
C LYS A 145 -11.92 26.28 4.15
N ASP A 146 -12.70 27.34 3.93
CA ASP A 146 -12.29 28.74 4.15
C ASP A 146 -10.89 29.09 3.59
N ASN A 147 -10.68 28.80 2.30
CA ASN A 147 -9.40 28.92 1.56
C ASN A 147 -8.27 27.97 1.94
N ASN A 148 -8.47 27.05 2.89
CA ASN A 148 -7.51 25.99 3.22
C ASN A 148 -7.92 24.65 2.60
N ILE A 149 -6.92 23.88 2.18
CA ILE A 149 -7.09 22.49 1.77
C ILE A 149 -6.56 21.61 2.90
N ILE A 150 -7.46 20.84 3.50
CA ILE A 150 -7.12 19.84 4.51
C ILE A 150 -7.09 18.48 3.80
N ARG A 151 -5.94 17.81 3.86
CA ARG A 151 -5.76 16.48 3.28
C ARG A 151 -6.00 15.44 4.37
N ILE A 152 -6.98 14.56 4.17
CA ILE A 152 -7.34 13.50 5.13
C ILE A 152 -6.99 12.15 4.50
N PRO A 153 -6.06 11.37 5.05
CA PRO A 153 -5.73 10.06 4.50
C PRO A 153 -6.97 9.17 4.43
N PHE A 154 -7.24 8.52 3.30
CA PHE A 154 -8.41 7.62 3.22
C PHE A 154 -8.34 6.47 4.21
N ASN A 155 -7.13 5.97 4.50
CA ASN A 155 -6.92 4.94 5.51
C ASN A 155 -7.27 5.43 6.93
N ASP A 156 -7.28 6.73 7.19
CA ASP A 156 -7.71 7.27 8.48
C ASP A 156 -9.23 7.42 8.56
N ILE A 157 -9.93 7.46 7.42
CA ILE A 157 -11.39 7.64 7.38
C ILE A 157 -12.09 6.31 7.68
N ILE A 158 -12.82 6.29 8.78
CA ILE A 158 -13.62 5.15 9.26
C ILE A 158 -14.99 5.14 8.57
N SER A 159 -15.67 6.28 8.59
CA SER A 159 -17.00 6.42 7.99
C SER A 159 -17.32 7.87 7.64
N ILE A 160 -18.26 8.05 6.73
CA ILE A 160 -18.80 9.34 6.33
C ILE A 160 -20.32 9.27 6.52
N SER A 161 -20.87 10.20 7.29
CA SER A 161 -22.29 10.23 7.61
C SER A 161 -22.90 11.60 7.30
N ARG A 162 -24.17 11.62 6.92
CA ARG A 162 -24.89 12.88 6.68
C ARG A 162 -25.41 13.45 7.99
N LEU A 163 -25.08 14.71 8.26
CA LEU A 163 -25.62 15.50 9.38
C LEU A 163 -26.26 16.78 8.82
N GLY A 164 -27.59 16.78 8.71
CA GLY A 164 -28.33 17.90 8.11
C GLY A 164 -28.00 18.09 6.62
N HIS A 165 -27.36 19.22 6.29
CA HIS A 165 -26.90 19.57 4.95
C HIS A 165 -25.41 19.24 4.71
N ASP A 166 -24.72 18.76 5.74
CA ASP A 166 -23.30 18.52 5.70
C ASP A 166 -22.98 17.02 5.74
N CYS A 167 -21.80 16.67 5.25
CA CYS A 167 -21.21 15.35 5.44
C CYS A 167 -20.13 15.43 6.52
N CYS A 168 -20.21 14.52 7.48
CA CYS A 168 -19.29 14.39 8.59
C CYS A 168 -18.36 13.20 8.33
N ILE A 169 -17.07 13.49 8.20
CA ILE A 169 -15.99 12.52 7.97
C ILE A 169 -15.44 12.13 9.34
N THR A 170 -15.58 10.86 9.71
CA THR A 170 -15.07 10.31 10.97
C THR A 170 -13.74 9.65 10.71
N THR A 171 -12.70 10.08 11.43
CA THR A 171 -11.38 9.45 11.43
C THR A 171 -11.02 8.90 12.80
N ALA A 172 -9.92 8.16 12.90
CA ALA A 172 -9.36 7.76 14.19
C ALA A 172 -8.89 8.97 15.05
N SER A 173 -8.50 10.07 14.40
CA SER A 173 -7.93 11.26 15.01
C SER A 173 -8.94 12.38 15.28
N GLY A 174 -10.15 12.34 14.71
CA GLY A 174 -11.15 13.37 14.91
C GLY A 174 -12.31 13.35 13.91
N LEU A 175 -13.03 14.47 13.85
CA LEU A 175 -14.17 14.68 12.96
C LEU A 175 -13.91 15.88 12.06
N TYR A 176 -14.26 15.73 10.79
CA TYR A 176 -14.25 16.82 9.81
C TYR A 176 -15.65 16.98 9.21
N THR A 177 -15.98 18.17 8.73
CA THR A 177 -17.31 18.46 8.20
C THR A 177 -17.20 19.27 6.92
N GLU A 178 -17.98 18.88 5.91
CA GLU A 178 -18.04 19.53 4.61
C GLU A 178 -19.48 19.72 4.15
N ARG A 179 -19.78 20.91 3.62
CA ARG A 179 -21.10 21.22 3.07
C ARG A 179 -21.27 20.66 1.68
N THR A 180 -21.50 19.35 1.61
CA THR A 180 -21.66 18.59 0.36
C THR A 180 -22.67 17.46 0.55
N SER A 181 -23.11 16.85 -0.55
CA SER A 181 -23.98 15.68 -0.51
C SER A 181 -23.17 14.38 -0.44
N LEU A 182 -23.72 13.36 0.22
CA LEU A 182 -23.09 12.04 0.29
C LEU A 182 -22.81 11.45 -1.11
N LYS A 183 -23.72 11.70 -2.07
CA LYS A 183 -23.58 11.27 -3.47
C LYS A 183 -22.40 11.96 -4.17
N ASN A 184 -22.18 13.23 -3.87
CA ASN A 184 -21.04 13.97 -4.43
C ASN A 184 -19.72 13.49 -3.81
N MET A 185 -19.68 13.27 -2.49
CA MET A 185 -18.50 12.67 -1.86
C MET A 185 -18.18 11.30 -2.44
N GLU A 186 -19.18 10.43 -2.59
CA GLU A 186 -19.04 9.07 -3.12
C GLU A 186 -18.30 9.00 -4.47
N GLN A 187 -18.42 10.03 -5.32
CA GLN A 187 -17.70 10.10 -6.60
C GLN A 187 -16.18 10.28 -6.45
N HIS A 188 -15.72 10.71 -5.29
CA HIS A 188 -14.33 11.01 -4.97
C HIS A 188 -13.71 9.98 -4.01
N LEU A 189 -14.46 8.95 -3.64
CA LEU A 189 -14.01 7.89 -2.75
C LEU A 189 -13.67 6.63 -3.57
N PRO A 190 -12.46 6.06 -3.43
CA PRO A 190 -12.10 4.81 -4.07
C PRO A 190 -12.71 3.61 -3.32
N GLU A 191 -12.53 2.40 -3.85
CA GLU A 191 -12.49 1.22 -2.97
C GLU A 191 -11.38 1.46 -1.91
N PRO A 192 -11.59 1.21 -0.62
CA PRO A 192 -12.60 0.35 0.05
C PRO A 192 -13.88 1.06 0.58
N PHE A 193 -14.25 2.25 0.10
CA PHE A 193 -15.44 2.94 0.61
C PHE A 193 -16.74 2.42 -0.01
N ILE A 194 -17.67 1.98 0.85
CA ILE A 194 -18.93 1.37 0.42
C ILE A 194 -20.10 2.07 1.10
N ARG A 195 -21.11 2.41 0.31
CA ARG A 195 -22.36 2.96 0.84
C ARG A 195 -23.13 1.86 1.57
N CYS A 196 -23.30 2.02 2.88
CA CYS A 196 -24.00 1.05 3.73
C CYS A 196 -25.42 1.50 4.09
N HIS A 197 -25.74 2.78 3.92
CA HIS A 197 -27.08 3.34 4.17
C HIS A 197 -27.33 4.57 3.29
N LYS A 198 -28.59 5.03 3.20
CA LYS A 198 -28.93 6.26 2.45
C LYS A 198 -28.16 7.49 2.94
N SER A 199 -27.71 7.47 4.19
CA SER A 199 -27.00 8.55 4.89
C SER A 199 -25.60 8.18 5.36
N CYS A 200 -25.04 7.02 4.96
CA CYS A 200 -23.73 6.58 5.45
C CYS A 200 -22.93 5.80 4.41
N ILE A 201 -21.64 6.13 4.32
CA ILE A 201 -20.59 5.42 3.61
C ILE A 201 -19.59 4.95 4.67
N VAL A 202 -19.10 3.72 4.55
CA VAL A 202 -18.13 3.13 5.47
C VAL A 202 -16.89 2.71 4.69
N ASN A 203 -15.71 2.86 5.30
CA ASN A 203 -14.50 2.22 4.81
C ASN A 203 -14.52 0.76 5.29
N ILE A 204 -14.58 -0.20 4.36
CA ILE A 204 -14.73 -1.61 4.72
C ILE A 204 -13.52 -2.16 5.50
N ASN A 205 -12.34 -1.56 5.34
CA ASN A 205 -11.14 -1.93 6.11
C ASN A 205 -11.27 -1.60 7.61
N HIS A 206 -12.20 -0.72 7.98
CA HIS A 206 -12.47 -0.35 9.38
C HIS A 206 -13.68 -1.10 9.97
N VAL A 207 -14.28 -2.04 9.24
CA VAL A 207 -15.39 -2.86 9.74
C VAL A 207 -14.82 -4.10 10.43
N THR A 208 -15.03 -4.21 11.75
CA THR A 208 -14.52 -5.33 12.56
C THR A 208 -15.44 -6.54 12.50
N SER A 209 -16.75 -6.33 12.38
CA SER A 209 -17.72 -7.42 12.25
C SER A 209 -19.07 -6.93 11.73
N LEU A 210 -19.86 -7.84 11.19
CA LEU A 210 -21.25 -7.64 10.78
C LEU A 210 -22.13 -8.64 11.55
N SER A 211 -23.12 -8.15 12.30
CA SER A 211 -24.12 -8.99 12.96
C SER A 211 -25.53 -8.54 12.57
N GLY A 212 -26.27 -9.42 11.88
CA GLY A 212 -27.54 -9.08 11.27
C GLY A 212 -27.37 -7.94 10.25
N SER A 213 -27.92 -6.77 10.55
CA SER A 213 -27.78 -5.54 9.76
C SER A 213 -26.93 -4.47 10.47
N THR A 214 -26.16 -4.84 11.49
CA THR A 214 -25.32 -3.90 12.24
C THR A 214 -23.86 -4.19 11.96
N ILE A 215 -23.13 -3.18 11.46
CA ILE A 215 -21.66 -3.23 11.35
C ILE A 215 -21.03 -2.60 12.58
N TYR A 216 -19.96 -3.23 13.04
CA TYR A 216 -19.10 -2.75 14.12
C TYR A 216 -17.83 -2.17 13.52
N LEU A 217 -17.42 -1.01 13.99
CA LEU A 217 -16.29 -0.26 13.46
C LEU A 217 -15.09 -0.30 14.41
N ALA A 218 -13.89 -0.07 13.86
CA ALA A 218 -12.63 -0.09 14.61
C ALA A 218 -12.62 0.89 15.80
N ASN A 219 -13.35 2.01 15.73
CA ASN A 219 -13.51 2.97 16.83
C ASN A 219 -14.59 2.57 17.85
N LYS A 220 -15.05 1.32 17.86
CA LYS A 220 -16.11 0.78 18.73
C LYS A 220 -17.50 1.37 18.50
N GLN A 221 -17.68 2.18 17.45
CA GLN A 221 -19.02 2.64 17.04
C GLN A 221 -19.71 1.58 16.18
N THR A 222 -21.02 1.72 16.04
CA THR A 222 -21.85 0.84 15.22
C THR A 222 -22.63 1.63 14.19
N GLN A 223 -22.88 1.04 13.03
CA GLN A 223 -23.77 1.60 12.01
C GLN A 223 -24.78 0.56 11.53
N THR A 224 -26.02 1.01 11.29
CA THR A 224 -27.07 0.15 10.73
C THR A 224 -27.02 0.19 9.21
N VAL A 225 -26.85 -0.98 8.61
CA VAL A 225 -26.86 -1.19 7.16
C VAL A 225 -28.29 -1.24 6.67
N GLY A 226 -28.60 -0.44 5.64
CA GLY A 226 -29.91 -0.48 4.99
C GLY A 226 -30.10 -1.78 4.22
N ARG A 227 -31.33 -2.29 4.17
CA ARG A 227 -31.67 -3.58 3.52
C ARG A 227 -31.08 -3.73 2.11
N ASN A 228 -31.13 -2.66 1.31
CA ASN A 228 -30.66 -2.66 -0.08
C ASN A 228 -29.12 -2.64 -0.22
N TYR A 229 -28.36 -2.41 0.86
CA TYR A 229 -26.90 -2.31 0.87
C TYR A 229 -26.22 -3.51 1.53
N LEU A 230 -27.00 -4.40 2.15
CA LEU A 230 -26.47 -5.46 3.00
C LEU A 230 -25.64 -6.49 2.22
N ASP A 231 -26.08 -6.83 1.00
CA ASP A 231 -25.37 -7.80 0.18
C ASP A 231 -24.03 -7.26 -0.35
N ASP A 232 -23.94 -5.97 -0.64
CA ASP A 232 -22.69 -5.35 -1.08
C ASP A 232 -21.67 -5.31 0.05
N ILE A 233 -22.10 -4.97 1.28
CA ILE A 233 -21.25 -5.03 2.47
C ILE A 233 -20.76 -6.45 2.74
N ARG A 234 -21.64 -7.46 2.64
CA ARG A 234 -21.25 -8.87 2.81
C ARG A 234 -20.20 -9.30 1.78
N LYS A 235 -20.43 -8.99 0.50
CA LYS A 235 -19.48 -9.32 -0.58
C LYS A 235 -18.12 -8.66 -0.33
N ALA A 236 -18.11 -7.41 0.11
CA ALA A 236 -16.87 -6.70 0.38
C ALA A 236 -16.11 -7.27 1.58
N LEU A 237 -16.78 -7.61 2.68
CA LEU A 237 -16.16 -8.30 3.82
C LEU A 237 -15.57 -9.66 3.42
N LEU A 238 -16.26 -10.42 2.58
CA LEU A 238 -15.77 -11.71 2.09
C LEU A 238 -14.52 -11.60 1.22
N ARG A 239 -14.35 -10.50 0.48
CA ARG A 239 -13.16 -10.24 -0.34
C ARG A 239 -11.91 -9.96 0.50
N ILE A 240 -12.08 -9.41 1.70
CA ILE A 240 -10.98 -9.08 2.63
C ILE A 240 -10.55 -10.30 3.45
N ALA A 241 -11.45 -11.27 3.62
CA ALA A 241 -11.20 -12.49 4.38
C ALA A 241 -10.49 -13.60 3.58
N GLN A 242 -10.13 -13.36 2.31
CA GLN A 242 -9.42 -14.29 1.41
C GLN A 242 -7.99 -13.82 1.15
#